data_AF-A0A4Y3QJ74-F1
#
_entry.id   AF-A0A4Y3QJ74-F1
#
_cell.length_a   1.000
_cell.length_b   1.000
_cell.length_c   1.000
_cell.angle_alpha   90.00
_cell.angle_beta   90.00
_cell.angle_gamma   90.00
#
_symmetry.space_group_name_H-M   'P 1'
#
loop_
_entity.id
_entity.type
_entity.pdbx_description
1 polymer ?
#
loop_
_entity_poly.entity_id
_entity_poly.type
_entity_poly.pdbx_seq_one_letter_code
_entity_poly.pdbx_strand_id
1 'polypeptide(L)'
;MVIALMGARVYSDGIEILLDRHLRRGGRDAREWQLAQMDFNGHFHMGERSPDRLRWGLALGDGQHLLVDEAFGMRMDQDSSDEGPAPHTVRPTGGGGNGGGDEYVMHDGLWLHPLPPEGPLEIVVKWPAFGVAESRVVLDAGRIRALAASVRPLWP
;
A
#
# COMPACT_ATOMS: atom_id res chain seq x y z
N MET A 1 -11.67 -10.41 -9.05
CA MET A 1 -10.73 -9.32 -8.73
C MET A 1 -9.39 -9.96 -8.39
N VAL A 2 -8.28 -9.27 -8.66
CA VAL A 2 -6.94 -9.69 -8.27
C VAL A 2 -6.23 -8.52 -7.60
N ILE A 3 -5.42 -8.79 -6.58
CA ILE A 3 -4.45 -7.86 -6.01
C ILE A 3 -3.07 -8.47 -6.24
N ALA A 4 -2.16 -7.71 -6.83
CA ALA A 4 -0.83 -8.16 -7.18
C ALA A 4 0.22 -7.25 -6.53
N LEU A 5 1.24 -7.86 -5.94
CA LEU A 5 2.49 -7.17 -5.62
C LEU A 5 3.34 -7.10 -6.89
N MET A 6 3.54 -5.88 -7.39
CA MET A 6 4.27 -5.65 -8.64
C MET A 6 5.77 -5.55 -8.42
N GLY A 7 6.19 -5.05 -7.25
CA GLY A 7 7.59 -4.97 -6.87
C GLY A 7 7.82 -3.98 -5.73
N ALA A 8 9.10 -3.67 -5.50
CA ALA A 8 9.50 -2.61 -4.58
C ALA A 8 10.58 -1.76 -5.23
N ARG A 9 10.46 -0.44 -5.12
CA ARG A 9 11.52 0.52 -5.43
C ARG A 9 12.28 0.81 -4.15
N VAL A 10 13.59 0.57 -4.18
CA VAL A 10 14.46 0.76 -3.03
C VAL A 10 15.20 2.08 -3.18
N TYR A 11 15.10 2.92 -2.15
CA TYR A 11 15.80 4.18 -2.02
C TYR A 11 16.82 4.06 -0.88
N SER A 12 17.69 5.06 -0.75
CA SER A 12 18.75 5.04 0.28
C SER A 12 18.21 5.03 1.72
N ASP A 13 16.99 5.56 1.93
CA ASP A 13 16.38 5.83 3.23
C ASP A 13 15.00 5.17 3.41
N GLY A 14 14.45 4.55 2.38
CA GLY A 14 13.11 3.95 2.43
C GLY A 14 12.80 3.07 1.24
N ILE A 15 11.57 2.55 1.21
CA ILE A 15 11.06 1.74 0.10
C ILE A 15 9.67 2.17 -0.31
N GLU A 16 9.41 2.12 -1.62
CA GLU A 16 8.07 2.18 -2.18
C GLU A 16 7.65 0.78 -2.63
N ILE A 17 6.61 0.24 -2.01
CA ILE A 17 5.99 -1.03 -2.39
C ILE A 17 4.93 -0.73 -3.45
N LEU A 18 5.00 -1.40 -4.61
CA LEU A 18 4.11 -1.17 -5.75
C LEU A 18 3.06 -2.26 -5.84
N LEU A 19 1.78 -1.88 -5.88
CA LEU A 19 0.65 -2.79 -5.81
C LEU A 19 -0.35 -2.46 -6.93
N ASP A 20 -0.85 -3.49 -7.59
CA ASP A 20 -1.94 -3.33 -8.57
C ASP A 20 -3.19 -4.07 -8.09
N ARG A 21 -4.35 -3.42 -8.23
CA ARG A 21 -5.65 -4.07 -8.06
C ARG A 21 -6.36 -4.08 -9.40
N HIS A 22 -6.81 -5.27 -9.81
CA HIS A 22 -7.53 -5.50 -11.06
C HIS A 22 -8.96 -5.96 -10.82
N LEU A 23 -9.91 -5.26 -11.45
CA LEU A 23 -11.31 -5.60 -11.49
C LEU A 23 -11.73 -5.97 -12.91
N ARG A 24 -12.57 -7.00 -13.05
CA ARG A 24 -13.23 -7.36 -14.30
C ARG A 24 -14.73 -7.12 -14.18
N ARG A 25 -15.36 -6.71 -15.28
CA ARG A 25 -16.81 -6.46 -15.34
C ARG A 25 -17.62 -7.70 -15.03
N GLY A 26 -17.28 -8.83 -15.64
CA GLY A 26 -18.07 -10.05 -15.55
C GLY A 26 -19.46 -9.83 -16.15
N GLY A 27 -20.50 -10.33 -15.49
CA GLY A 27 -21.89 -10.21 -15.96
C GLY A 27 -22.59 -8.87 -15.64
N ARG A 28 -21.88 -7.87 -15.08
CA ARG A 28 -22.48 -6.60 -14.69
C ARG A 28 -22.99 -5.80 -15.88
N ASP A 29 -24.14 -5.16 -15.74
CA ASP A 29 -24.59 -4.16 -16.72
C ASP A 29 -23.72 -2.89 -16.67
N ALA A 30 -24.00 -1.92 -17.53
CA ALA A 30 -23.19 -0.71 -17.62
C ALA A 30 -23.23 0.14 -16.32
N ARG A 31 -24.38 0.20 -15.65
CA ARG A 31 -24.55 0.99 -14.43
C ARG A 31 -23.93 0.28 -13.23
N GLU A 32 -24.15 -1.02 -13.09
CA GLU A 32 -23.50 -1.87 -12.09
C GLU A 32 -21.97 -1.82 -12.25
N TRP A 33 -21.47 -1.82 -13.49
CA TRP A 33 -20.05 -1.69 -13.76
C TRP A 33 -19.49 -0.34 -13.35
N GLN A 34 -20.20 0.75 -13.66
CA GLN A 34 -19.81 2.09 -13.23
C GLN A 34 -19.76 2.22 -11.71
N LEU A 35 -20.79 1.72 -11.00
CA LEU A 35 -20.83 1.74 -9.54
C LEU A 35 -19.70 0.90 -8.93
N ALA A 36 -19.43 -0.28 -9.49
CA ALA A 36 -18.33 -1.13 -9.03
C ALA A 36 -16.97 -0.44 -9.21
N GLN A 37 -16.73 0.25 -10.33
CA GLN A 37 -15.49 1.01 -10.55
C GLN A 37 -15.34 2.17 -9.56
N MET A 38 -16.42 2.90 -9.28
CA MET A 38 -16.40 4.00 -8.31
C MET A 38 -16.11 3.51 -6.89
N ASP A 39 -16.68 2.37 -6.47
CA ASP A 39 -16.38 1.77 -5.16
C ASP A 39 -14.96 1.20 -5.12
N PHE A 40 -14.52 0.56 -6.20
CA PHE A 40 -13.18 0.00 -6.33
C PHE A 40 -12.07 1.06 -6.24
N ASN A 41 -12.31 2.26 -6.78
CA ASN A 41 -11.43 3.42 -6.63
C ASN A 41 -11.44 3.97 -5.18
N GLY A 42 -12.52 3.71 -4.44
CA GLY A 42 -12.70 4.19 -3.07
C GLY A 42 -13.53 5.47 -2.97
N HIS A 43 -14.16 5.95 -4.06
CA HIS A 43 -14.93 7.20 -4.07
C HIS A 43 -16.17 7.17 -3.16
N PHE A 44 -16.82 6.02 -2.99
CA PHE A 44 -18.03 5.93 -2.14
C PHE A 44 -17.71 5.86 -0.65
N HIS A 45 -16.51 5.44 -0.28
CA HIS A 45 -16.07 5.28 1.11
C HIS A 45 -15.02 6.34 1.51
N MET A 46 -14.88 7.43 0.74
CA MET A 46 -14.04 8.58 1.11
C MET A 46 -14.59 9.23 2.38
N GLY A 47 -14.18 8.72 3.55
CA GLY A 47 -14.51 9.26 4.87
C GLY A 47 -15.16 8.26 5.83
N GLU A 48 -15.74 7.16 5.36
CA GLU A 48 -16.34 6.16 6.24
C GLU A 48 -15.32 5.09 6.64
N ARG A 49 -15.06 4.98 7.95
CA ARG A 49 -14.25 3.89 8.52
C ARG A 49 -15.01 2.55 8.54
N SER A 50 -15.58 2.16 7.41
CA SER A 50 -16.25 0.86 7.26
C SER A 50 -15.24 -0.29 7.50
N PRO A 51 -15.62 -1.35 8.24
CA PRO A 51 -14.79 -2.55 8.38
C PRO A 51 -14.58 -3.28 7.04
N ASP A 52 -15.43 -3.01 6.05
CA ASP A 52 -15.41 -3.68 4.76
C ASP A 52 -14.52 -2.97 3.72
N ARG A 53 -13.96 -1.80 4.06
CA ARG A 53 -13.03 -1.06 3.18
C ARG A 53 -11.69 -1.78 2.98
N LEU A 54 -10.98 -1.38 1.92
CA LEU A 54 -9.60 -1.80 1.67
C LEU A 54 -8.69 -1.29 2.79
N ARG A 55 -7.90 -2.18 3.37
CA ARG A 55 -6.92 -1.86 4.40
C ARG A 55 -5.59 -2.52 4.05
N TRP A 56 -4.53 -1.75 4.20
CA TRP A 56 -3.16 -2.23 4.12
C TRP A 56 -2.52 -2.17 5.50
N GLY A 57 -1.68 -3.15 5.79
CA GLY A 57 -0.82 -3.16 6.96
C GLY A 57 0.56 -3.69 6.62
N LEU A 58 1.55 -3.33 7.44
CA LEU A 58 2.91 -3.87 7.37
C LEU A 58 3.28 -4.45 8.73
N ALA A 59 3.87 -5.65 8.74
CA ALA A 59 4.53 -6.20 9.92
C ALA A 59 6.05 -6.28 9.67
N LEU A 60 6.82 -5.69 10.57
CA LEU A 60 8.28 -5.57 10.45
C LEU A 60 8.99 -6.67 11.25
N GLY A 61 10.24 -6.96 10.88
CA GLY A 61 11.02 -8.05 11.48
C GLY A 61 11.34 -7.86 12.98
N ASP A 62 11.18 -6.65 13.49
CA ASP A 62 11.30 -6.29 14.92
C ASP A 62 9.98 -6.43 15.70
N GLY A 63 8.90 -6.85 15.03
CA GLY A 63 7.56 -7.00 15.60
C GLY A 63 6.69 -5.74 15.55
N GLN A 64 7.18 -4.63 14.99
CA GLN A 64 6.35 -3.43 14.82
C GLN A 64 5.32 -3.62 13.72
N HIS A 65 4.06 -3.26 14.00
CA HIS A 65 2.96 -3.32 13.05
C HIS A 65 2.48 -1.92 12.68
N LEU A 66 2.42 -1.63 11.38
CA LEU A 66 1.93 -0.37 10.83
C LEU A 66 0.62 -0.61 10.11
N LEU A 67 -0.37 0.26 10.32
CA LEU A 67 -1.62 0.25 9.58
C LEU A 67 -1.71 1.49 8.72
N VAL A 68 -2.05 1.29 7.45
CA VAL A 68 -2.33 2.37 6.50
C VAL A 68 -3.79 2.76 6.71
N ASP A 69 -4.04 3.56 7.74
CA ASP A 69 -5.36 4.09 8.07
C ASP A 69 -5.33 5.60 7.91
N GLU A 70 -5.65 6.12 6.72
CA GLU A 70 -5.85 7.55 6.53
C GLU A 70 -7.28 7.84 6.06
N ALA A 71 -8.07 8.43 6.95
CA ALA A 71 -8.96 9.50 6.52
C ALA A 71 -8.03 10.65 6.10
N PHE A 72 -7.79 10.77 4.79
CA PHE A 72 -7.22 11.93 4.10
C PHE A 72 -6.20 12.74 4.92
N GLY A 73 -4.91 12.39 4.80
CA GLY A 73 -3.75 13.25 5.04
C GLY A 73 -3.81 14.18 6.25
N MET A 74 -3.13 13.81 7.34
CA MET A 74 -2.49 14.68 8.33
C MET A 74 -2.13 13.82 9.55
N ARG A 75 -1.09 12.99 9.46
CA ARG A 75 -0.17 12.92 10.61
C ARG A 75 0.75 14.13 10.43
N MET A 76 0.39 15.24 11.07
CA MET A 76 1.34 16.32 11.35
C MET A 76 2.56 15.66 12.00
N ASP A 77 3.68 15.76 11.30
CA ASP A 77 5.03 15.89 11.82
C ASP A 77 5.05 15.96 13.35
N GLN A 78 5.13 14.78 13.95
CA GLN A 78 5.39 14.65 15.36
C GLN A 78 6.87 15.01 15.50
N ASP A 79 7.13 16.24 15.95
CA ASP A 79 8.45 16.78 16.30
C ASP A 79 9.29 15.68 16.95
N SER A 80 10.23 15.10 16.21
CA SER A 80 11.11 14.04 16.70
C SER A 80 12.29 14.70 17.41
N SER A 81 12.06 15.16 18.63
CA SER A 81 13.11 15.58 19.57
C SER A 81 13.55 14.46 20.52
N ASP A 82 13.10 13.22 20.30
CA ASP A 82 13.58 12.05 21.05
C ASP A 82 14.91 11.54 20.47
N GLU A 83 15.91 11.34 21.33
CA GLU A 83 17.25 10.78 21.03
C GLU A 83 17.21 9.27 20.68
N GLY A 84 16.35 8.88 19.72
CA GLY A 84 16.19 7.50 19.25
C GLY A 84 16.11 7.39 17.72
N PRO A 85 16.13 6.17 17.15
CA PRO A 85 15.89 5.96 15.73
C PRO A 85 14.53 6.52 15.34
N ALA A 86 14.44 7.23 14.20
CA ALA A 86 13.17 7.76 13.72
C ALA A 86 12.13 6.62 13.59
N PRO A 87 10.93 6.78 14.15
CA PRO A 87 9.91 5.72 14.12
C PRO A 87 9.51 5.41 12.67
N HIS A 88 9.25 4.14 12.35
CA HIS A 88 8.75 3.82 11.01
C HIS A 88 7.34 4.36 10.81
N THR A 89 7.14 4.89 9.62
CA THR A 89 5.88 5.40 9.12
C THR A 89 5.60 4.74 7.78
N VAL A 90 4.32 4.50 7.53
CA VAL A 90 3.85 4.09 6.22
C VAL A 90 2.83 5.11 5.74
N ARG A 91 2.99 5.56 4.50
CA ARG A 91 2.02 6.44 3.85
C ARG A 91 1.62 5.87 2.48
N PRO A 92 0.36 6.00 2.07
CA PRO A 92 -0.02 5.63 0.72
C PRO A 92 0.70 6.53 -0.30
N THR A 93 1.11 5.93 -1.40
CA THR A 93 1.57 6.59 -2.63
C THR A 93 0.75 6.06 -3.81
N GLY A 94 0.90 6.64 -5.00
CA GLY A 94 0.07 6.29 -6.15
C GLY A 94 -1.37 6.80 -6.00
N GLY A 95 -2.36 5.97 -6.33
CA GLY A 95 -3.78 6.34 -6.29
C GLY A 95 -4.37 6.71 -7.66
N GLY A 96 -3.73 6.26 -8.74
CA GLY A 96 -4.22 6.42 -10.11
C GLY A 96 -4.81 5.12 -10.62
N GLY A 97 -5.85 5.21 -11.45
CA GLY A 97 -6.41 4.05 -12.11
C GLY A 97 -6.94 4.37 -13.49
N ASN A 98 -7.04 3.33 -14.31
CA ASN A 98 -7.63 3.41 -15.63
C ASN A 98 -8.36 2.11 -15.94
N GLY A 99 -9.32 2.20 -16.84
CA GLY A 99 -10.03 1.03 -17.33
C GLY A 99 -10.94 1.36 -18.49
N GLY A 100 -11.75 0.38 -18.86
CA GLY A 100 -12.66 0.47 -19.97
C GLY A 100 -13.93 -0.32 -19.75
N GLY A 101 -14.51 -0.80 -20.84
CA GLY A 101 -15.80 -1.49 -20.84
C GLY A 101 -15.83 -2.78 -20.02
N ASP A 102 -14.69 -3.46 -19.85
CA ASP A 102 -14.64 -4.81 -19.27
C ASP A 102 -13.57 -5.02 -18.18
N GLU A 103 -12.64 -4.08 -18.02
CA GLU A 103 -11.54 -4.15 -17.06
C GLU A 103 -11.26 -2.79 -16.42
N TYR A 104 -10.78 -2.81 -15.19
CA TYR A 104 -10.39 -1.61 -14.45
C TYR A 104 -9.21 -1.94 -13.55
N VAL A 105 -8.19 -1.08 -13.57
CA VAL A 105 -6.94 -1.26 -12.83
C VAL A 105 -6.68 -0.03 -11.97
N MET A 106 -6.31 -0.25 -10.72
CA MET A 106 -5.81 0.77 -9.80
C MET A 106 -4.36 0.45 -9.46
N HIS A 107 -3.51 1.47 -9.51
CA HIS A 107 -2.12 1.43 -9.11
C HIS A 107 -1.99 2.10 -7.75
N ASP A 108 -1.76 1.29 -6.71
CA ASP A 108 -1.49 1.75 -5.36
C ASP A 108 0.01 1.66 -5.06
N GLY A 109 0.45 2.42 -4.08
CA GLY A 109 1.80 2.31 -3.54
C GLY A 109 1.80 2.53 -2.04
N LEU A 110 2.81 1.99 -1.36
CA LEU A 110 3.05 2.22 0.06
C LEU A 110 4.50 2.64 0.26
N TRP A 111 4.71 3.86 0.74
CA TRP A 111 6.02 4.35 1.15
C TRP A 111 6.27 4.02 2.61
N LEU A 112 7.26 3.18 2.88
CA LEU A 112 7.77 2.86 4.21
C LEU A 112 9.08 3.61 4.45
N HIS A 113 9.12 4.39 5.53
CA HIS A 113 10.31 5.12 5.96
C HIS A 113 10.45 5.10 7.49
N PRO A 114 11.65 4.86 8.05
CA PRO A 114 12.90 4.58 7.33
C PRO A 114 12.93 3.13 6.78
N LEU A 115 14.09 2.66 6.29
CA LEU A 115 14.26 1.28 5.86
C LEU A 115 13.77 0.28 6.93
N PRO A 116 13.10 -0.83 6.51
CA PRO A 116 12.68 -1.86 7.45
C PRO A 116 13.90 -2.49 8.15
N PRO A 117 13.74 -2.97 9.40
CA PRO A 117 14.76 -3.77 10.07
C PRO A 117 15.00 -5.09 9.30
N GLU A 118 16.14 -5.73 9.54
CA GLU A 118 16.40 -7.05 8.97
C GLU A 118 15.37 -8.09 9.44
N GLY A 119 15.05 -9.04 8.58
CA GLY A 119 14.03 -10.05 8.83
C GLY A 119 12.86 -9.99 7.85
N PRO A 120 11.73 -10.66 8.17
CA PRO A 120 10.55 -10.63 7.32
C PRO A 120 9.88 -9.25 7.35
N LEU A 121 9.56 -8.74 6.16
CA LEU A 121 8.62 -7.64 5.99
C LEU A 121 7.32 -8.22 5.42
N GLU A 122 6.27 -8.27 6.22
CA GLU A 122 4.96 -8.76 5.76
C GLU A 122 4.10 -7.60 5.27
N ILE A 123 3.56 -7.74 4.06
CA ILE A 123 2.56 -6.85 3.50
C ILE A 123 1.21 -7.55 3.67
N VAL A 124 0.32 -6.91 4.43
CA VAL A 124 -0.99 -7.45 4.79
C VAL A 124 -2.07 -6.64 4.10
N VAL A 125 -3.05 -7.33 3.52
CA VAL A 125 -4.21 -6.72 2.87
C VAL A 125 -5.50 -7.37 3.35
N LYS A 126 -6.54 -6.56 3.51
CA LYS A 126 -7.90 -7.02 3.78
C LYS A 126 -8.89 -6.11 3.07
N TRP A 127 -9.83 -6.69 2.32
CA TRP A 127 -10.87 -5.93 1.62
C TRP A 127 -12.19 -6.71 1.51
N PRO A 128 -12.98 -6.76 2.59
CA PRO A 128 -14.18 -7.58 2.64
C PRO A 128 -15.26 -7.19 1.62
N ALA A 129 -15.41 -5.90 1.28
CA ALA A 129 -16.36 -5.45 0.26
C ALA A 129 -16.12 -6.10 -1.11
N PHE A 130 -14.88 -6.50 -1.41
CA PHE A 130 -14.51 -7.21 -2.64
C PHE A 130 -14.12 -8.68 -2.40
N GLY A 131 -14.50 -9.24 -1.25
CA GLY A 131 -14.30 -10.65 -0.91
C GLY A 131 -12.86 -11.04 -0.60
N VAL A 132 -11.98 -10.08 -0.28
CA VAL A 132 -10.60 -10.37 0.12
C VAL A 132 -10.54 -10.51 1.63
N ALA A 133 -10.43 -11.76 2.06
CA ALA A 133 -10.03 -12.09 3.42
C ALA A 133 -8.59 -11.59 3.69
N GLU A 134 -8.24 -11.51 4.96
CA GLU A 134 -6.88 -11.10 5.36
C GLU A 134 -5.84 -12.01 4.71
N SER A 135 -4.96 -11.40 3.93
CA SER A 135 -3.95 -12.07 3.12
C SER A 135 -2.60 -11.40 3.33
N ARG A 136 -1.52 -12.18 3.25
CA ARG A 136 -0.15 -11.68 3.49
C ARG A 136 0.84 -12.15 2.42
N VAL A 137 1.80 -11.30 2.10
CA VAL A 137 2.99 -11.62 1.30
C VAL A 137 4.22 -11.18 2.09
N VAL A 138 5.29 -11.99 2.07
CA VAL A 138 6.51 -11.72 2.83
C VAL A 138 7.64 -11.34 1.88
N LEU A 139 8.34 -10.25 2.21
CA LEU A 139 9.57 -9.81 1.56
C LEU A 139 10.76 -9.96 2.51
N ASP A 140 11.94 -10.16 1.93
CA ASP A 140 13.20 -10.19 2.66
C ASP A 140 13.74 -8.76 2.84
N ALA A 141 13.61 -8.22 4.05
CA ALA A 141 14.10 -6.88 4.37
C ALA A 141 15.64 -6.81 4.39
N GLY A 142 16.35 -7.91 4.64
CA GLY A 142 17.80 -7.96 4.55
C GLY A 142 18.27 -7.70 3.11
N ARG A 143 17.62 -8.31 2.12
CA ARG A 143 17.89 -8.04 0.69
C ARG A 143 17.56 -6.59 0.32
N ILE A 144 16.50 -6.02 0.87
CA ILE A 144 16.13 -4.61 0.68
C ILE A 144 17.22 -3.68 1.22
N ARG A 145 17.70 -3.91 2.45
CA ARG A 145 18.76 -3.09 3.06
C ARG A 145 20.08 -3.19 2.28
N ALA A 146 20.42 -4.39 1.80
CA ALA A 146 21.59 -4.58 0.95
C ALA A 146 21.50 -3.79 -0.37
N LEU A 147 20.32 -3.75 -0.99
CA LEU A 147 20.07 -2.92 -2.18
C LEU A 147 20.15 -1.42 -1.85
N ALA A 148 19.57 -0.98 -0.73
CA ALA A 148 19.59 0.42 -0.31
C ALA A 148 21.01 0.95 -0.10
N ALA A 149 21.91 0.13 0.45
CA ALA A 149 23.33 0.46 0.60
C ALA A 149 24.07 0.64 -0.75
N SER A 150 23.52 0.11 -1.84
CA SER A 150 24.07 0.26 -3.20
C SER A 150 23.49 1.43 -3.98
N VAL A 151 22.45 2.10 -3.46
CA VAL A 151 21.80 3.25 -4.11
C VAL A 151 22.78 4.41 -4.21
N ARG A 152 22.78 5.06 -5.37
CA ARG A 152 23.59 6.26 -5.64
C ARG A 152 22.69 7.37 -6.18
N PRO A 153 22.98 8.64 -5.83
CA PRO A 153 22.32 9.77 -6.48
C PRO A 153 22.51 9.70 -8.00
N LEU A 154 21.43 9.93 -8.74
CA LEU A 154 21.49 10.01 -10.20
C LEU A 154 22.17 11.31 -10.66
N TRP A 155 22.03 12.37 -9.86
CA TRP A 155 22.59 13.70 -10.11
C TRP A 155 23.39 14.15 -8.88
N PRO A 156 24.54 14.83 -9.07
CA PRO A 156 25.35 15.38 -7.98
C PRO A 156 24.66 16.51 -7.21
#